data_AF-A0AAV5ETB3-F1
#
_entry.id   AF-A0AAV5ETB3-F1
#
_cell.length_a   1.000
_cell.length_b   1.000
_cell.length_c   1.000
_cell.angle_alpha   90.00
_cell.angle_beta   90.00
_cell.angle_gamma   90.00
#
_symmetry.space_group_name_H-M   'P 1'
#
loop_
_entity.id
_entity.type
_entity.pdbx_description
1 polymer ?
#
loop_
_entity_poly.entity_id
_entity_poly.type
_entity_poly.pdbx_seq_one_letter_code
_entity_poly.pdbx_strand_id
1 'polypeptide(L)' 'MEVFTIASWEIWKQRNARIFRNSTPSFQSWKDCFFTSVKQEAYRINSVDRELALSWLHSIS' A
#
# COMPACT_ATOMS: atom_id res chain seq x y z
N MET A 1 0.65 -2.74 12.97
CA MET A 1 1.17 -1.36 12.81
C MET A 1 1.69 -1.11 11.40
N GLU A 2 2.41 -2.04 10.76
CA GLU A 2 2.98 -1.83 9.40
C GLU A 2 1.95 -1.48 8.32
N VAL A 3 0.79 -2.15 8.28
CA VAL A 3 -0.24 -1.86 7.26
C VAL A 3 -0.73 -0.41 7.33
N PHE A 4 -0.95 0.13 8.54
CA PHE A 4 -1.35 1.54 8.72
C PHE A 4 -0.21 2.50 8.36
N THR A 5 1.04 2.12 8.64
CA THR A 5 2.22 2.87 8.21
C THR A 5 2.31 2.92 6.68
N ILE A 6 2.12 1.78 5.99
CA ILE A 6 2.11 1.71 4.51
C ILE A 6 0.97 2.57 3.96
N ALA A 7 -0.25 2.45 4.49
CA ALA A 7 -1.39 3.29 4.08
C ALA A 7 -1.08 4.80 4.19
N SER A 8 -0.53 5.22 5.34
CA SER A 8 -0.15 6.61 5.60
C SER A 8 0.99 7.09 4.69
N TRP A 9 1.96 6.21 4.42
CA TRP A 9 3.07 6.47 3.52
C TRP A 9 2.59 6.68 2.07
N GLU A 10 1.65 5.86 1.60
CA GLU A 10 1.05 6.03 0.29
C GLU A 10 0.28 7.36 0.17
N ILE A 11 -0.45 7.78 1.22
CA ILE A 11 -1.09 9.10 1.24
C ILE A 11 -0.06 10.22 1.10
N TRP A 12 1.05 10.12 1.84
CA TRP A 12 2.13 11.10 1.76
C TRP A 12 2.75 11.15 0.35
N LYS A 13 2.98 10.00 -0.29
CA LYS A 13 3.47 9.93 -1.68
C LYS A 13 2.50 10.56 -2.69
N GLN A 14 1.19 10.33 -2.53
CA GLN A 14 0.16 10.94 -3.39
C GLN A 14 0.20 12.47 -3.30
N ARG A 15 0.32 13.02 -2.08
CA ARG A 15 0.46 14.47 -1.86
C ARG A 15 1.73 15.03 -2.50
N ASN A 16 2.86 14.34 -2.37
CA ASN A 16 4.10 14.77 -2.99
C ASN A 16 4.05 14.68 -4.51
N ALA A 17 3.42 13.65 -5.08
CA ALA A 17 3.25 13.54 -6.51
C ALA A 17 2.40 14.71 -7.07
N ARG A 18 1.39 15.18 -6.33
CA ARG A 18 0.66 16.40 -6.68
C ARG A 18 1.56 17.63 -6.74
N ILE A 19 2.45 17.81 -5.76
CA ILE A 19 3.35 18.98 -5.68
C ILE A 19 4.46 18.92 -6.74
N PHE A 20 5.14 17.79 -6.86
CA PHE A 20 6.36 17.67 -7.67
C PHE A 20 6.13 17.18 -9.10
N ARG A 21 4.99 16.53 -9.37
CA ARG A 21 4.69 15.90 -10.66
C ARG A 21 3.36 16.35 -11.26
N ASN A 22 2.66 17.28 -10.59
CA ASN A 22 1.33 17.76 -10.96
C ASN A 22 0.30 16.62 -11.20
N SER A 23 0.50 15.44 -10.61
CA SER A 23 -0.45 14.33 -10.73
C SER A 23 -1.73 14.66 -9.97
N THR A 24 -2.87 14.10 -10.38
CA THR A 24 -4.13 14.22 -9.64
C THR A 24 -4.29 13.02 -8.70
N PRO A 25 -4.24 13.21 -7.37
CA PRO A 25 -4.50 12.14 -6.42
C PRO A 25 -5.93 11.64 -6.56
N SER A 26 -6.11 10.33 -6.46
CA SER A 26 -7.43 9.70 -6.36
C SER A 26 -7.39 8.56 -5.36
N PHE A 27 -8.55 8.23 -4.78
CA PHE A 27 -8.65 7.08 -3.90
C PHE A 27 -8.21 5.79 -4.59
N GLN A 28 -8.56 5.60 -5.87
CA GLN A 28 -8.14 4.44 -6.64
C GLN A 28 -6.61 4.37 -6.80
N SER A 29 -5.97 5.47 -7.20
CA SER A 29 -4.51 5.50 -7.36
C SER A 29 -3.76 5.24 -6.04
N TRP A 30 -4.30 5.76 -4.93
CA TRP A 30 -3.77 5.45 -3.60
C TRP A 30 -3.95 3.97 -3.26
N LYS A 31 -5.14 3.41 -3.50
CA LYS A 31 -5.46 2.00 -3.25
C LYS A 31 -4.50 1.10 -4.04
N ASP A 32 -4.31 1.34 -5.33
CA ASP A 32 -3.41 0.54 -6.17
C ASP A 32 -1.96 0.54 -5.65
N CYS A 33 -1.46 1.71 -5.24
CA CYS A 33 -0.13 1.81 -4.64
C CYS A 33 -0.04 1.15 -3.26
N PHE A 34 -1.10 1.24 -2.45
CA PHE A 34 -1.20 0.60 -1.14
C PHE A 34 -1.15 -0.92 -1.28
N PHE A 35 -1.96 -1.51 -2.15
CA PHE A 35 -1.97 -2.96 -2.39
C PHE A 35 -0.60 -3.45 -2.87
N THR A 36 0.00 -2.72 -3.82
CA THR A 36 1.34 -3.04 -4.31
C THR A 36 2.38 -3.04 -3.19
N SER A 37 2.34 -2.02 -2.34
CA SER A 37 3.31 -1.86 -1.26
C SER A 37 3.11 -2.90 -0.14
N VAL A 38 1.87 -3.19 0.26
CA VAL A 38 1.59 -4.28 1.23
C VAL A 38 2.06 -5.63 0.67
N LYS A 39 1.81 -5.91 -0.60
CA LYS A 39 2.28 -7.14 -1.24
C LYS A 39 3.82 -7.25 -1.24
N GLN A 40 4.53 -6.15 -1.47
CA GLN A 40 5.99 -6.12 -1.42
C GLN A 40 6.53 -6.36 0.00
N GLU A 41 5.95 -5.69 0.99
CA GLU A 41 6.36 -5.86 2.40
C GLU A 41 6.03 -7.26 2.94
N ALA A 42 4.95 -7.89 2.46
CA ALA A 42 4.63 -9.28 2.80
C ALA A 42 5.72 -10.28 2.37
N TYR A 43 6.58 -9.97 1.39
CA TYR A 43 7.72 -10.84 1.05
C TYR A 43 8.89 -10.74 2.05
N ARG A 44 8.88 -9.76 2.97
CA ARG A 44 9.94 -9.57 3.98
C ARG A 44 9.66 -10.29 5.30
N ILE A 45 8.46 -10.81 5.49
CA ILE A 45 8.05 -11.56 6.68
C ILE A 45 8.06 -13.07 6.42
N ASN A 46 7.96 -13.87 7.48
CA ASN A 46 7.97 -15.33 7.37
C ASN A 46 6.80 -15.85 6.53
N SER A 47 6.88 -17.11 6.06
CA SER A 47 5.93 -17.68 5.11
C SER A 47 4.49 -17.74 5.64
N VAL A 48 4.30 -18.04 6.94
CA VAL A 48 2.96 -18.15 7.55
C VAL A 48 2.30 -16.79 7.62
N ASP A 49 3.00 -15.79 8.16
CA ASP A 49 2.47 -14.43 8.27
C ASP A 49 2.26 -13.79 6.88
N ARG A 50 3.13 -14.13 5.91
CA ARG A 50 2.95 -13.72 4.51
C ARG A 50 1.67 -14.27 3.90
N GLU A 51 1.40 -15.55 4.06
CA GLU A 51 0.18 -16.17 3.54
C GLU A 51 -1.06 -15.54 4.16
N LEU A 52 -1.04 -15.31 5.48
CA LEU A 52 -2.12 -14.61 6.18
C LEU A 52 -2.31 -13.19 5.63
N ALA A 53 -1.22 -12.42 5.46
CA ALA A 53 -1.25 -11.06 4.95
C ALA A 53 -1.77 -10.99 3.51
N LEU A 54 -1.33 -11.90 2.63
CA LEU A 54 -1.77 -11.96 1.24
C LEU A 54 -3.23 -12.42 1.12
N SER A 55 -3.66 -13.38 1.93
CA SER A 55 -5.06 -13.82 2.01
C SER A 55 -5.97 -12.69 2.47
N TRP A 56 -5.58 -11.96 3.51
CA TRP A 56 -6.29 -10.78 3.97
C TRP A 56 -6.32 -9.68 2.91
N LEU A 57 -5.18 -9.40 2.26
CA LEU A 57 -5.12 -8.39 1.20
C LEU A 57 -6.09 -8.76 0.07
N HIS A 58 -6.13 -10.04 -0.34
CA HIS A 58 -7.04 -10.52 -1.37
C HIS A 58 -8.53 -10.34 -0.99
N SER A 59 -8.88 -10.46 0.30
CA SER A 59 -10.28 -10.31 0.73
C SER A 59 -10.78 -8.86 0.75
N ILE A 60 -9.87 -7.89 0.73
CA ILE A 60 -10.19 -6.45 0.73
C ILE A 60 -9.94 -5.74 -0.61
N SER A 61 -9.34 -6.45 -1.58
CA SER A 61 -9.15 -5.95 -2.97
C SER A 61 -10.47 -5.66 -3.65
#